data_AF-A0A0N7JD42-F1
#
_entry.id   AF-A0A0N7JD42-F1
#
_cell.length_a   1.000
_cell.length_b   1.000
_cell.length_c   1.000
_cell.angle_alpha   90.00
_cell.angle_beta   90.00
_cell.angle_gamma   90.00
#
_symmetry.space_group_name_H-M   'P 1'
#
loop_
_entity.id
_entity.type
_entity.pdbx_description
1 polymer ?
#
loop_
_entity_poly.entity_id
_entity_poly.type
_entity_poly.pdbx_seq_one_letter_code
_entity_poly.pdbx_strand_id
1 'polypeptide(L)'
;MAGTRISNEELDKILSQTEEKERKDPKKRWITRMMRSAKQYHKMCPYYDKRTGKCFLKLGEKCERDGKFDGCPVFIEWLSQKYDELKSKGRPLPMDFLDLTLSV
;
A
#
# COMPACT_ATOMS: atom_id res chain seq x y z
N MET A 1 0.06 40.45 7.69
CA MET A 1 0.27 38.99 7.81
C MET A 1 1.28 38.58 6.76
N ALA A 2 2.47 38.11 7.18
CA ALA A 2 3.58 37.80 6.29
C ALA A 2 3.25 36.55 5.45
N GLY A 3 3.01 36.75 4.16
CA GLY A 3 2.85 35.66 3.20
C GLY A 3 4.22 35.12 2.82
N THR A 4 4.57 33.95 3.34
CA THR A 4 5.81 33.23 3.00
C THR A 4 5.78 32.87 1.52
N ARG A 5 6.43 33.69 0.68
CA ARG A 5 6.74 33.36 -0.71
C ARG A 5 7.86 32.33 -0.69
N ILE A 6 7.50 31.05 -0.75
CA ILE A 6 8.47 29.96 -0.88
C ILE A 6 9.10 30.10 -2.28
N SER A 7 10.42 30.32 -2.34
CA SER A 7 11.17 30.40 -3.60
C SER A 7 11.18 29.04 -4.30
N ASN A 8 11.16 29.04 -5.63
CA ASN A 8 11.18 27.82 -6.45
C ASN A 8 12.32 26.84 -6.08
N GLU A 9 13.45 27.36 -5.60
CA GLU A 9 14.59 26.57 -5.14
C GLU A 9 14.31 25.77 -3.85
N GLU A 10 13.52 26.33 -2.92
CA GLU A 10 13.08 25.62 -1.71
C GLU A 10 12.04 24.56 -2.06
N LEU A 11 11.18 24.83 -3.06
CA LEU A 11 10.22 23.85 -3.58
C LEU A 11 10.92 22.63 -4.18
N ASP A 12 11.93 22.86 -5.03
CA ASP A 12 12.70 21.80 -5.69
C ASP A 12 13.52 20.98 -4.69
N LYS A 13 14.03 21.62 -3.63
CA LYS A 13 14.72 20.94 -2.53
C LYS A 13 13.78 20.06 -1.71
N ILE A 14 12.55 20.52 -1.43
CA ILE A 14 11.52 19.73 -0.73
C ILE A 14 11.07 18.55 -1.61
N LEU A 15 10.88 18.76 -2.91
CA LEU A 15 10.56 17.71 -3.88
C LEU A 15 11.68 16.66 -3.97
N SER A 16 12.93 17.10 -4.11
CA SER A 16 14.11 16.22 -4.15
C SER A 16 14.31 15.44 -2.84
N GLN A 17 14.11 16.07 -1.69
CA GLN A 17 14.15 15.40 -0.38
C GLN A 17 13.00 14.38 -0.20
N THR A 18 11.85 14.64 -0.83
CA THR A 18 10.72 13.71 -0.86
C THR A 18 11.02 12.51 -1.77
N GLU A 19 11.59 12.75 -2.95
CA GLU A 19 12.00 11.69 -3.89
C GLU A 19 13.12 10.80 -3.33
N GLU A 20 14.09 11.36 -2.60
CA GLU A 20 15.14 10.57 -1.92
C GLU A 20 14.60 9.73 -0.75
N LYS A 21 13.59 10.23 -0.02
CA LYS A 21 12.87 9.45 0.99
C LYS A 21 12.03 8.34 0.35
N GLU A 22 11.38 8.62 -0.78
CA GLU A 22 10.60 7.62 -1.53
C GLU A 22 11.48 6.50 -2.12
N ARG A 23 12.74 6.78 -2.46
CA ARG A 23 13.72 5.74 -2.82
C ARG A 23 14.17 4.87 -1.63
N LYS A 24 13.98 5.31 -0.38
CA LYS A 24 14.51 4.69 0.84
C LYS A 24 13.51 3.91 1.69
N ASP A 25 12.23 3.84 1.32
CA ASP A 25 11.24 3.03 2.06
C ASP A 25 11.16 1.60 1.49
N PRO A 26 11.93 0.60 2.01
CA PRO A 26 11.81 -0.79 1.57
C PRO A 26 10.38 -1.31 1.74
N LYS A 27 9.66 -0.77 2.73
CA LYS A 27 8.26 -1.05 3.00
C LYS A 27 7.34 -0.59 1.87
N LYS A 28 7.43 0.66 1.42
CA LYS A 28 6.61 1.16 0.29
C LYS A 28 6.92 0.40 -1.00
N ARG A 29 8.21 0.14 -1.26
CA ARG A 29 8.64 -0.64 -2.43
C ARG A 29 8.05 -2.05 -2.41
N TRP A 30 8.07 -2.70 -1.25
CA TRP A 30 7.47 -4.02 -1.06
C TRP A 30 5.94 -3.98 -1.22
N ILE A 31 5.25 -3.00 -0.62
CA ILE A 31 3.79 -2.83 -0.77
C ILE A 31 3.40 -2.65 -2.24
N THR A 32 4.09 -1.77 -2.98
CA THR A 32 3.82 -1.55 -4.41
C THR A 32 4.05 -2.82 -5.22
N ARG A 33 5.08 -3.60 -4.88
CA ARG A 33 5.34 -4.91 -5.49
C ARG A 33 4.20 -5.89 -5.21
N MET A 34 3.78 -5.99 -3.96
CA MET A 34 2.65 -6.85 -3.55
C MET A 34 1.36 -6.44 -4.24
N MET A 35 1.08 -5.15 -4.39
CA MET A 35 -0.08 -4.67 -5.14
C MET A 35 -0.05 -5.09 -6.61
N ARG A 36 1.11 -4.99 -7.27
CA ARG A 36 1.25 -5.43 -8.66
C ARG A 36 1.07 -6.94 -8.80
N SER A 37 1.68 -7.72 -7.91
CA SER A 37 1.52 -9.17 -7.86
C SER A 37 0.05 -9.56 -7.60
N ALA A 38 -0.61 -8.95 -6.61
CA ALA A 38 -2.02 -9.19 -6.33
C ALA A 38 -2.94 -8.94 -7.54
N LYS A 39 -2.68 -7.86 -8.31
CA LYS A 39 -3.42 -7.56 -9.54
C LYS A 39 -3.16 -8.58 -10.66
N GLN A 40 -1.97 -9.15 -10.70
CA GLN A 40 -1.61 -10.17 -11.69
C GLN A 40 -2.39 -11.47 -11.43
N TYR A 41 -2.53 -11.87 -10.17
CA TYR A 41 -3.26 -13.09 -9.80
C TYR A 41 -4.77 -12.90 -9.71
N HIS A 42 -5.22 -11.74 -9.25
CA HIS A 42 -6.63 -11.46 -9.03
C HIS A 42 -7.07 -10.20 -9.80
N LYS A 43 -8.07 -10.35 -10.67
CA LYS A 43 -8.70 -9.23 -11.39
C LYS A 43 -9.48 -8.29 -10.46
N MET A 44 -9.85 -8.75 -9.26
CA MET A 44 -10.59 -8.01 -8.25
C MET A 44 -10.13 -8.42 -6.85
N CYS A 45 -10.23 -7.51 -5.88
CA CYS A 45 -9.87 -7.74 -4.49
C CYS A 45 -10.55 -9.00 -3.95
N PRO A 46 -9.80 -10.02 -3.48
CA PRO A 46 -10.39 -11.23 -2.90
C PRO A 46 -11.16 -10.91 -1.61
N TYR A 47 -10.87 -9.79 -0.97
CA TYR A 47 -11.54 -9.31 0.23
C TYR A 47 -12.71 -8.36 -0.05
N TYR A 48 -13.15 -8.25 -1.30
CA TYR A 48 -14.34 -7.47 -1.66
C TYR A 48 -15.52 -8.37 -1.94
N ASP A 49 -16.63 -8.11 -1.25
CA ASP A 49 -17.89 -8.77 -1.53
C ASP A 49 -18.66 -7.99 -2.61
N LYS A 50 -18.74 -8.58 -3.81
CA LYS A 50 -19.53 -8.02 -4.92
C LYS A 50 -21.03 -7.91 -4.63
N ARG A 51 -21.58 -8.76 -3.75
CA ARG A 51 -23.01 -8.80 -3.46
C ARG A 51 -23.42 -7.73 -2.46
N THR A 52 -22.57 -7.46 -1.47
CA THR A 52 -22.88 -6.51 -0.39
C THR A 52 -22.13 -5.18 -0.52
N GLY A 53 -21.14 -5.09 -1.42
CA GLY A 53 -20.29 -3.91 -1.58
C GLY A 53 -19.33 -3.68 -0.40
N LYS A 54 -19.11 -4.71 0.41
CA LYS A 54 -18.36 -4.63 1.67
C LYS A 54 -16.90 -5.04 1.49
N CYS A 55 -16.02 -4.44 2.30
CA CYS A 55 -14.60 -4.77 2.38
C CYS A 55 -14.34 -5.61 3.64
N PHE A 56 -13.92 -6.86 3.46
CA PHE A 56 -13.61 -7.77 4.56
C PHE A 56 -12.36 -7.36 5.35
N LEU A 57 -11.43 -6.63 4.73
CA LEU A 57 -10.27 -6.07 5.44
C LEU A 57 -10.66 -4.98 6.44
N LYS A 58 -11.83 -4.37 6.25
CA LYS A 58 -12.35 -3.29 7.08
C LYS A 58 -13.57 -3.74 7.89
N LEU A 59 -13.59 -5.01 8.31
CA LEU A 59 -14.67 -5.61 9.11
C LEU A 59 -16.08 -5.45 8.49
N GLY A 60 -16.16 -5.35 7.16
CA GLY A 60 -17.43 -5.23 6.45
C GLY A 60 -17.91 -3.79 6.21
N GLU A 61 -17.06 -2.77 6.39
CA GLU A 61 -17.39 -1.42 5.91
C GLU A 61 -17.51 -1.36 4.38
N LYS A 62 -18.21 -0.34 3.87
CA LYS A 62 -18.41 -0.12 2.43
C LYS A 62 -17.06 0.11 1.74
N CYS A 63 -16.82 -0.60 0.64
CA CYS A 63 -15.61 -0.41 -0.16
C CYS A 63 -15.80 0.80 -1.09
N GLU A 64 -15.00 1.86 -0.89
CA GLU A 64 -15.03 3.06 -1.77
C GLU A 64 -14.40 2.81 -3.16
N ARG A 65 -13.80 1.64 -3.36
CA ARG A 65 -13.05 1.29 -4.58
C ARG A 65 -13.69 0.17 -5.39
N ASP A 66 -14.89 -0.27 -5.02
CA ASP A 66 -15.64 -1.33 -5.73
C ASP A 66 -14.79 -2.59 -6.01
N GLY A 67 -13.94 -2.97 -5.03
CA GLY A 67 -13.07 -4.12 -5.16
C GLY A 67 -11.82 -3.93 -6.01
N LYS A 68 -11.47 -2.70 -6.43
CA LYS A 68 -10.19 -2.42 -7.09
C LYS A 68 -9.06 -2.34 -6.06
N PHE A 69 -7.92 -2.95 -6.39
CA PHE A 69 -6.69 -2.84 -5.60
C PHE A 69 -5.96 -1.51 -5.79
N ASP A 70 -6.15 -0.86 -6.94
CA ASP A 70 -5.42 0.35 -7.31
C ASP A 70 -5.78 1.52 -6.37
N GLY A 71 -4.79 1.99 -5.61
CA GLY A 71 -4.98 3.10 -4.67
C GLY A 71 -5.96 2.80 -3.53
N CYS A 72 -6.13 1.53 -3.13
CA CYS A 72 -6.95 1.16 -1.98
C CYS A 72 -6.18 1.39 -0.66
N PRO A 73 -6.54 2.39 0.16
CA PRO A 73 -5.79 2.70 1.38
C PRO A 73 -5.85 1.56 2.40
N VAL A 74 -6.98 0.86 2.48
CA VAL A 74 -7.18 -0.30 3.37
C VAL A 74 -6.23 -1.44 3.02
N PHE A 75 -6.04 -1.71 1.74
CA PHE A 75 -5.14 -2.77 1.29
C PHE A 75 -3.67 -2.40 1.53
N ILE A 76 -3.30 -1.13 1.32
CA ILE A 76 -1.97 -0.60 1.65
C ILE A 76 -1.69 -0.75 3.15
N GLU A 77 -2.65 -0.37 3.98
CA GLU A 77 -2.53 -0.47 5.44
C GLU A 77 -2.40 -1.93 5.89
N TRP A 78 -3.20 -2.83 5.33
CA TRP A 78 -3.09 -4.25 5.60
C TRP A 78 -1.72 -4.83 5.19
N LEU A 79 -1.22 -4.49 4.00
CA LEU A 79 0.13 -4.87 3.57
C LEU A 79 1.20 -4.26 4.48
N SER A 80 1.02 -3.02 4.92
CA SER A 80 1.91 -2.33 5.84
C SER A 80 1.99 -3.03 7.20
N GLN A 81 0.85 -3.48 7.73
CA GLN A 81 0.80 -4.28 8.97
C GLN A 81 1.45 -5.65 8.77
N LYS A 82 1.16 -6.33 7.66
CA LYS A 82 1.77 -7.63 7.36
C LYS A 82 3.28 -7.56 7.16
N TYR A 83 3.78 -6.50 6.52
CA TYR A 83 5.21 -6.25 6.43
C TYR A 83 5.86 -6.13 7.81
N ASP A 84 5.23 -5.37 8.72
CA ASP A 84 5.72 -5.19 10.07
C ASP A 84 5.71 -6.49 10.88
N GLU A 85 4.63 -7.27 10.75
CA GLU A 85 4.47 -8.58 11.35
C GLU A 85 5.56 -9.57 10.88
N LEU A 86 5.82 -9.63 9.57
CA LEU A 86 6.85 -10.49 8.98
C LEU A 86 8.25 -10.07 9.43
N LYS A 87 8.51 -8.76 9.44
CA LYS A 87 9.80 -8.20 9.87
C LYS A 87 10.05 -8.46 11.36
N SER A 88 9.03 -8.27 12.20
CA SER A 88 9.09 -8.54 13.64
C SER A 88 9.31 -10.02 13.93
N LYS A 89 8.68 -10.91 13.16
CA LYS A 89 8.89 -12.37 13.23
C LYS A 89 10.22 -12.84 12.63
N GLY A 90 11.04 -11.96 12.05
CA GLY A 90 12.29 -12.32 11.39
C GLY A 90 12.11 -13.25 10.18
N ARG A 91 10.91 -13.29 9.57
CA ARG A 91 10.63 -14.12 8.40
C ARG A 91 11.05 -13.42 7.11
N PRO A 92 11.48 -14.18 6.09
CA PRO A 92 11.78 -13.59 4.79
C PRO A 92 10.52 -12.94 4.20
N LEU A 93 10.68 -11.73 3.68
CA LEU A 93 9.60 -11.00 3.02
C LEU A 93 9.27 -11.72 1.70
N PRO A 94 8.01 -12.16 1.50
CA PRO A 94 7.63 -12.85 0.28
C PRO A 94 7.75 -11.90 -0.92
N MET A 95 8.08 -12.45 -2.08
CA MET A 95 8.24 -11.69 -3.32
C MET A 95 6.94 -11.52 -4.10
N ASP A 96 5.95 -12.38 -3.80
CA ASP A 96 4.63 -12.38 -4.42
C ASP A 96 3.49 -12.37 -3.40
N PHE A 97 2.34 -11.85 -3.83
CA PHE A 97 1.14 -11.79 -3.00
C PHE A 97 0.59 -13.19 -2.68
N LEU A 98 0.75 -14.14 -3.60
CA LEU A 98 0.31 -15.53 -3.38
C LEU A 98 1.11 -16.15 -2.23
N ASP A 99 2.42 -15.96 -2.21
CA ASP A 99 3.29 -16.43 -1.13
C ASP A 99 2.93 -15.76 0.21
N LEU A 100 2.55 -14.48 0.17
CA LEU A 100 2.07 -13.79 1.37
C LEU A 100 0.78 -14.42 1.92
N THR A 101 -0.15 -14.83 1.05
CA THR A 101 -1.38 -15.51 1.47
C THR A 101 -1.18 -16.96 1.90
N LEU A 102 -0.15 -17.63 1.37
CA LEU A 102 0.18 -19.03 1.70
C LEU A 102 1.09 -19.14 2.93
N SER A 103 1.82 -18.07 3.27
CA SER A 103 2.75 -18.03 4.42
C SER A 103 2.10 -17.56 5.73
N VAL A 104 0.82 -17.17 5.70
CA VAL A 104 0.00 -16.82 6.86
C VAL A 104 -0.59 -18.06 7.49
#